data_AF-A0A165WLM8-F1
#
_entry.id   AF-A0A165WLM8-F1
#
_cell.length_a   1.000
_cell.length_b   1.000
_cell.length_c   1.000
_cell.angle_alpha   90.00
_cell.angle_beta   90.00
_cell.angle_gamma   90.00
#
_symmetry.space_group_name_H-M   'P 1'
#
loop_
_entity.id
_entity.type
_entity.pdbx_description
1 polymer ?
#
loop_
_entity_poly.entity_id
_entity_poly.type
_entity_poly.pdbx_seq_one_letter_code
_entity_poly.pdbx_strand_id
1 'polypeptide(L)'
;MSKSFSVKMYEPTYLLTEQGFLEWMEENLFPAVTSLGPDGIRTLRGFHGSLDTFNLPHPYAFAEVACTKDFVHANYHVIFHGDFVGITAVQDHSDRSVLGVANAVRVKVRTMQMAHVVWWRWLRLLAKMHLDHPELTANQVLSDSLLRAPSKETRNMVKPLFPQSP
;
A
#
# COMPACT_ATOMS: atom_id res chain seq x y z
N MET A 1 -1.79 -40.90 21.04
CA MET A 1 -1.72 -40.17 19.76
C MET A 1 -1.60 -38.69 20.06
N SER A 2 -0.40 -38.11 19.95
CA SER A 2 -0.18 -36.69 20.22
C SER A 2 -0.62 -35.89 18.99
N LYS A 3 -1.60 -34.99 19.15
CA LYS A 3 -2.00 -34.06 18.09
C LYS A 3 -0.88 -33.02 17.95
N SER A 4 -0.08 -33.14 16.90
CA SER A 4 0.83 -32.09 16.47
C SER A 4 -0.01 -30.88 16.05
N PHE A 5 -0.05 -29.84 16.89
CA PHE A 5 -0.60 -28.56 16.51
C PHE A 5 0.41 -27.87 15.61
N SER A 6 0.15 -27.89 14.30
CA SER A 6 0.87 -27.03 13.36
C SER A 6 0.44 -25.58 13.63
N VAL A 7 1.25 -24.85 14.41
CA VAL A 7 1.13 -23.39 14.51
C VAL A 7 1.41 -22.85 13.12
N LYS A 8 0.37 -22.39 12.40
CA LYS A 8 0.58 -21.60 11.19
C LYS A 8 1.27 -20.31 11.62
N MET A 9 2.55 -20.17 11.27
CA MET A 9 3.23 -18.90 11.42
C MET A 9 2.47 -17.86 10.60
N TYR A 10 2.27 -16.70 11.22
CA TYR A 10 1.68 -15.55 10.56
C TYR A 10 2.54 -15.12 9.38
N GLU A 11 1.94 -15.06 8.19
CA GLU A 11 2.60 -14.61 6.96
C GLU A 11 2.00 -13.27 6.53
N PRO A 12 2.72 -12.15 6.73
CA PRO A 12 2.21 -10.82 6.41
C PRO A 12 1.84 -10.70 4.92
N THR A 13 0.54 -10.69 4.60
CA THR A 13 0.03 -10.50 3.24
C THR A 13 -1.23 -9.66 3.29
N TYR A 14 -1.18 -8.52 2.61
CA TYR A 14 -2.21 -7.47 2.57
C TYR A 14 -2.39 -7.06 1.11
N LEU A 15 -2.91 -8.00 0.33
CA LEU A 15 -3.04 -7.86 -1.11
C LEU A 15 -4.51 -7.78 -1.49
N LEU A 16 -4.77 -6.97 -2.49
CA LEU A 16 -6.04 -6.87 -3.19
C LEU A 16 -5.78 -7.13 -4.68
N THR A 17 -6.75 -7.68 -5.41
CA THR A 17 -6.64 -7.74 -6.88
C THR A 17 -6.54 -6.32 -7.44
N GLU A 18 -5.92 -6.14 -8.60
CA GLU A 18 -5.88 -4.82 -9.26
C GLU A 18 -7.27 -4.25 -9.46
N GLN A 19 -8.21 -5.07 -9.95
CA GLN A 19 -9.60 -4.66 -10.14
C GLN A 19 -10.25 -4.20 -8.82
N GLY A 20 -10.10 -4.94 -7.73
CA GLY A 20 -10.65 -4.55 -6.44
C GLY A 20 -9.99 -3.29 -5.87
N PHE A 21 -8.71 -3.06 -6.19
CA PHE A 21 -8.01 -1.84 -5.84
C PHE A 21 -8.55 -0.62 -6.60
N LEU A 22 -8.77 -0.77 -7.91
CA LEU A 22 -9.38 0.27 -8.75
C LEU A 22 -10.80 0.63 -8.27
N GLU A 23 -11.63 -0.38 -8.00
CA GLU A 23 -12.98 -0.18 -7.44
C GLU A 23 -12.93 0.56 -6.10
N TRP A 24 -12.06 0.14 -5.18
CA TRP A 24 -11.88 0.85 -3.91
C TRP A 24 -11.42 2.31 -4.11
N MET A 25 -10.56 2.57 -5.09
CA MET A 25 -10.12 3.93 -5.38
C MET A 25 -11.30 4.83 -5.77
N GLU A 26 -12.15 4.37 -6.68
CA GLU A 26 -13.29 5.14 -7.19
C GLU A 26 -14.37 5.33 -6.12
N GLU A 27 -14.67 4.28 -5.36
CA GLU A 27 -15.76 4.29 -4.38
C GLU A 27 -15.39 4.98 -3.07
N ASN A 28 -14.11 4.98 -2.69
CA ASN A 28 -13.70 5.38 -1.34
C ASN A 28 -12.54 6.39 -1.35
N LEU A 29 -11.41 6.08 -2.00
CA LEU A 29 -10.23 6.96 -1.94
C LEU A 29 -10.52 8.33 -2.56
N PHE A 30 -11.06 8.37 -3.78
CA PHE A 30 -11.28 9.60 -4.54
C PHE A 30 -12.38 10.49 -3.93
N PRO A 31 -13.54 9.96 -3.50
CA PRO A 31 -14.54 10.76 -2.79
C PRO A 31 -13.99 11.34 -1.48
N ALA A 32 -13.26 10.54 -0.68
CA ALA A 32 -12.65 11.00 0.56
C ALA A 32 -11.64 12.11 0.30
N VAL A 33 -10.74 11.94 -0.67
CA VAL A 33 -9.73 12.92 -1.03
C VAL A 33 -10.36 14.22 -1.56
N THR A 34 -11.41 14.12 -2.38
CA THR A 34 -12.19 15.29 -2.83
C THR A 34 -12.75 16.08 -1.66
N SER A 35 -13.29 15.39 -0.65
CA SER A 35 -13.81 16.03 0.58
C SER A 35 -12.72 16.63 1.47
N LEU A 36 -11.55 15.99 1.54
CA LEU A 36 -10.40 16.48 2.33
C LEU A 36 -9.72 17.68 1.69
N GLY A 37 -9.76 17.76 0.37
CA GLY A 37 -9.10 18.79 -0.44
C GLY A 37 -7.56 18.75 -0.35
N PRO A 38 -6.89 19.72 -1.00
CA PRO A 38 -5.43 19.78 -1.05
C PRO A 38 -4.76 19.85 0.32
N ASP A 39 -5.40 20.52 1.29
CA ASP A 39 -4.86 20.70 2.64
C ASP A 39 -4.84 19.40 3.44
N GLY A 40 -5.90 18.59 3.34
CA GLY A 40 -5.98 17.29 4.02
C GLY A 40 -4.91 16.31 3.54
N ILE A 41 -4.50 16.42 2.27
CA ILE A 41 -3.44 15.57 1.70
C ILE A 41 -2.05 16.24 1.68
N ARG A 42 -1.90 17.44 2.26
CA ARG A 42 -0.66 18.24 2.17
C ARG A 42 0.56 17.52 2.73
N THR A 43 0.40 16.78 3.82
CA THR A 43 1.49 15.99 4.43
C THR A 43 1.11 14.52 4.51
N LEU A 44 2.11 13.63 4.55
CA LEU A 44 1.83 12.20 4.69
C LEU A 44 1.13 11.87 6.01
N ARG A 45 1.56 12.50 7.11
CA ARG A 45 0.94 12.34 8.43
C ARG A 45 -0.49 12.88 8.46
N GLY A 46 -0.74 14.02 7.82
CA GLY A 46 -2.10 14.58 7.71
C GLY A 46 -3.01 13.66 6.91
N PHE A 47 -2.54 13.19 5.76
CA PHE A 47 -3.27 12.26 4.91
C PHE A 47 -3.61 10.94 5.63
N HIS A 48 -2.61 10.31 6.26
CA HIS A 48 -2.81 9.11 7.08
C HIS A 48 -3.72 9.36 8.29
N GLY A 49 -3.67 10.55 8.87
CA GLY A 49 -4.55 10.95 9.98
C GLY A 49 -6.04 11.00 9.63
N SER A 50 -6.40 10.97 8.35
CA SER A 50 -7.77 10.88 7.86
C SER A 50 -8.21 9.45 7.55
N LEU A 51 -7.53 8.44 8.11
CA LEU A 51 -7.72 7.01 7.85
C LEU A 51 -9.20 6.59 7.78
N ASP A 52 -10.00 7.02 8.74
CA ASP A 52 -11.40 6.63 8.90
C ASP A 52 -12.29 7.05 7.72
N THR A 53 -11.83 8.01 6.92
CA THR A 53 -12.56 8.48 5.72
C THR A 53 -12.39 7.56 4.51
N PHE A 54 -11.34 6.73 4.47
CA PHE A 54 -11.02 5.93 3.29
C PHE A 54 -11.70 4.56 3.23
N ASN A 55 -12.44 4.17 4.29
CA ASN A 55 -13.14 2.88 4.40
C ASN A 55 -12.30 1.72 3.84
N LEU A 56 -11.14 1.49 4.45
CA LEU A 56 -10.12 0.60 3.90
C LEU A 56 -10.64 -0.83 3.68
N PRO A 57 -10.28 -1.49 2.57
CA PRO A 57 -10.52 -2.92 2.38
C PRO A 57 -9.84 -3.71 3.50
N HIS A 58 -10.44 -4.84 3.88
CA HIS A 58 -9.97 -5.67 5.00
C HIS A 58 -8.45 -5.94 4.99
N PRO A 59 -7.78 -6.28 3.85
CA PRO A 59 -6.33 -6.45 3.83
C PRO A 59 -5.57 -5.19 4.29
N TYR A 60 -5.97 -4.00 3.85
CA TYR A 60 -5.28 -2.76 4.20
C TYR A 60 -5.59 -2.32 5.63
N ALA A 61 -6.84 -2.48 6.09
CA ALA A 61 -7.18 -2.28 7.50
C ALA A 61 -6.35 -3.19 8.42
N PHE A 62 -6.11 -4.44 8.01
CA PHE A 62 -5.26 -5.35 8.76
C PHE A 62 -3.78 -4.94 8.73
N ALA A 63 -3.29 -4.34 7.63
CA ALA A 63 -1.95 -3.78 7.54
C ALA A 63 -1.72 -2.64 8.54
N GLU A 64 -2.74 -1.81 8.80
CA GLU A 64 -2.69 -0.76 9.84
C GLU A 64 -2.51 -1.34 11.24
N VAL A 65 -3.17 -2.46 11.54
CA VAL A 65 -2.99 -3.14 12.84
C VAL A 65 -1.61 -3.77 12.92
N ALA A 66 -1.18 -4.44 11.85
CA ALA A 66 0.09 -5.14 11.81
C ALA A 66 1.30 -4.21 11.96
N CYS A 67 1.31 -3.04 11.31
CA CYS A 67 2.46 -2.13 11.40
C CYS A 67 2.72 -1.58 12.82
N THR A 68 1.73 -1.66 13.73
CA THR A 68 1.90 -1.29 15.15
C THR A 68 2.48 -2.41 16.02
N LYS A 69 2.55 -3.64 15.51
CA LYS A 69 2.90 -4.86 16.28
C LYS A 69 4.05 -5.66 15.67
N ASP A 70 4.18 -5.63 14.35
CA ASP A 70 5.15 -6.40 13.59
C ASP A 70 6.46 -5.61 13.47
N PHE A 71 7.39 -5.92 14.37
CA PHE A 71 8.72 -5.34 14.40
C PHE A 71 9.78 -6.26 13.78
N VAL A 72 9.35 -7.29 13.06
CA VAL A 72 10.25 -8.29 12.48
C VAL A 72 11.02 -7.69 11.30
N HIS A 73 12.30 -8.02 11.25
CA HIS A 73 13.14 -7.73 10.10
C HIS A 73 12.99 -8.85 9.07
N ALA A 74 12.23 -8.58 8.00
CA ALA A 74 11.95 -9.52 6.92
C ALA A 74 11.99 -8.82 5.55
N ASN A 75 11.86 -9.58 4.46
CA ASN A 75 11.72 -8.97 3.13
C ASN A 75 10.24 -8.67 2.89
N TYR A 76 9.84 -7.42 3.00
CA TYR A 76 8.51 -6.96 2.60
C TYR A 76 8.56 -6.41 1.19
N HIS A 77 7.55 -6.70 0.41
CA HIS A 77 7.36 -6.28 -0.97
C HIS A 77 6.12 -5.38 -1.02
N VAL A 78 6.30 -4.15 -1.49
CA VAL A 78 5.19 -3.23 -1.77
C VAL A 78 4.98 -3.25 -3.28
N ILE A 79 3.78 -3.60 -3.71
CA ILE A 79 3.40 -3.80 -5.10
C ILE A 79 2.41 -2.70 -5.45
N PHE A 80 2.77 -1.86 -6.43
CA PHE A 80 1.97 -0.71 -6.86
C PHE A 80 1.17 -1.02 -8.13
N HIS A 81 1.64 -1.96 -8.95
CA HIS A 81 0.92 -2.43 -10.13
C HIS A 81 1.35 -3.87 -10.46
N GLY A 82 0.37 -4.69 -10.84
CA GLY A 82 0.45 -6.14 -10.90
C GLY A 82 -0.92 -6.76 -10.67
N ASP A 83 -1.08 -8.08 -10.89
CA ASP A 83 -2.34 -8.83 -10.65
C ASP A 83 -2.90 -8.59 -9.23
N PHE A 84 -1.99 -8.34 -8.28
CA PHE A 84 -2.32 -7.87 -6.96
C PHE A 84 -1.53 -6.63 -6.58
N VAL A 85 -2.16 -5.76 -5.80
CA VAL A 85 -1.61 -4.50 -5.29
C VAL A 85 -1.63 -4.55 -3.76
N GLY A 86 -0.60 -4.00 -3.10
CA GLY A 86 -0.52 -3.93 -1.65
C GLY A 86 0.85 -4.35 -1.08
N ILE A 87 0.84 -5.00 0.08
CA ILE A 87 2.06 -5.37 0.81
C ILE A 87 2.10 -6.89 1.05
N THR A 88 3.24 -7.55 0.86
CA THR A 88 3.43 -8.94 1.28
C THR A 88 4.87 -9.22 1.71
N ALA A 89 5.06 -10.10 2.70
CA ALA A 89 6.36 -10.67 3.04
C ALA A 89 6.60 -12.04 2.39
N VAL A 90 5.62 -12.55 1.63
CA VAL A 90 5.69 -13.85 0.95
C VAL A 90 6.23 -13.65 -0.47
N GLN A 91 7.41 -14.21 -0.74
CA GLN A 91 8.11 -14.06 -2.01
C GLN A 91 7.25 -14.55 -3.19
N ASP A 92 6.62 -15.72 -3.06
CA ASP A 92 5.77 -16.31 -4.10
C ASP A 92 4.58 -15.42 -4.46
N HIS A 93 3.94 -14.78 -3.47
CA HIS A 93 2.88 -13.81 -3.74
C HIS A 93 3.43 -12.62 -4.52
N SER A 94 4.58 -12.08 -4.09
CA SER A 94 5.18 -10.95 -4.79
C SER A 94 5.56 -11.26 -6.23
N ASP A 95 6.10 -12.45 -6.50
CA ASP A 95 6.48 -12.85 -7.86
C ASP A 95 5.25 -13.10 -8.73
N ARG A 96 4.23 -13.78 -8.21
CA ARG A 96 2.97 -13.99 -8.92
C ARG A 96 2.26 -12.69 -9.28
N SER A 97 2.34 -11.66 -8.43
CA SER A 97 1.71 -10.38 -8.74
C SER A 97 2.34 -9.65 -9.93
N VAL A 98 3.62 -9.89 -10.24
CA VAL A 98 4.34 -9.10 -11.26
C VAL A 98 4.75 -9.90 -12.49
N LEU A 99 4.75 -11.23 -12.41
CA LEU A 99 5.20 -12.09 -13.51
C LEU A 99 4.23 -12.00 -14.69
N GLY A 100 4.73 -11.54 -15.84
CA GLY A 100 3.93 -11.43 -17.07
C GLY A 100 3.04 -10.18 -17.15
N VAL A 101 3.04 -9.33 -16.12
CA VAL A 101 2.30 -8.06 -16.12
C VAL A 101 3.16 -6.94 -16.69
N ALA A 102 2.69 -6.31 -17.76
CA ALA A 102 3.37 -5.18 -18.38
C ALA A 102 3.47 -4.01 -17.39
N ASN A 103 4.63 -3.35 -17.32
CA ASN A 103 4.87 -2.21 -16.43
C ASN A 103 4.67 -2.49 -14.94
N ALA A 104 4.70 -3.76 -14.50
CA ALA A 104 4.56 -4.10 -13.09
C ALA A 104 5.60 -3.35 -12.23
N VAL A 105 5.16 -2.78 -11.12
CA VAL A 105 6.02 -1.99 -10.23
C VAL A 105 5.95 -2.51 -8.82
N ARG A 106 7.10 -2.87 -8.26
CA ARG A 106 7.24 -3.25 -6.85
C ARG A 106 8.56 -2.77 -6.26
N VAL A 107 8.60 -2.61 -4.94
CA VAL A 107 9.82 -2.35 -4.19
C VAL A 107 9.93 -3.25 -2.96
N LYS A 108 11.17 -3.63 -2.61
CA LYS A 108 11.47 -4.44 -1.43
C LYS A 108 11.97 -3.58 -0.26
N VAL A 109 11.47 -3.75 0.95
CA VAL A 109 11.95 -3.09 2.18
C VAL A 109 12.13 -4.11 3.31
N ARG A 110 12.71 -3.68 4.44
CA ARG A 110 13.16 -4.59 5.51
C ARG A 110 12.21 -4.71 6.71
N THR A 111 11.21 -3.85 6.81
CA THR A 111 10.29 -3.81 7.96
C THR A 111 8.88 -3.49 7.49
N MET A 112 7.88 -3.96 8.25
CA MET A 112 6.47 -3.68 7.97
C MET A 112 6.18 -2.17 8.03
N GLN A 113 6.79 -1.43 8.95
CA GLN A 113 6.60 0.02 9.07
C GLN A 113 7.17 0.77 7.86
N MET A 114 8.28 0.30 7.28
CA MET A 114 8.80 0.89 6.05
C MET A 114 7.91 0.54 4.85
N ALA A 115 7.38 -0.68 4.79
CA ALA A 115 6.44 -1.08 3.74
C ALA A 115 5.17 -0.22 3.78
N HIS A 116 4.63 -0.05 4.99
CA HIS A 116 3.47 0.77 5.28
C HIS A 116 3.66 2.23 4.87
N VAL A 117 4.76 2.88 5.26
CA VAL A 117 4.97 4.30 4.88
C VAL A 117 5.20 4.47 3.38
N VAL A 118 5.84 3.51 2.72
CA VAL A 118 6.02 3.49 1.27
C VAL A 118 4.67 3.35 0.56
N TRP A 119 3.81 2.46 1.06
CA TRP A 119 2.44 2.28 0.58
C TRP A 119 1.61 3.55 0.71
N TRP A 120 1.56 4.16 1.90
CA TRP A 120 0.83 5.41 2.12
C TRP A 120 1.36 6.60 1.32
N ARG A 121 2.69 6.65 1.10
CA ARG A 121 3.28 7.66 0.22
C ARG A 121 2.75 7.53 -1.20
N TRP A 122 2.57 6.30 -1.68
CA TRP A 122 2.03 6.05 -3.01
C TRP A 122 0.52 6.35 -3.08
N LEU A 123 -0.28 5.92 -2.09
CA LEU A 123 -1.69 6.31 -2.02
C LEU A 123 -1.87 7.84 -2.03
N ARG A 124 -1.00 8.58 -1.32
CA ARG A 124 -1.01 10.05 -1.35
C ARG A 124 -0.65 10.62 -2.72
N LEU A 125 0.21 9.95 -3.50
CA LEU A 125 0.50 10.35 -4.88
C LEU A 125 -0.75 10.19 -5.76
N LEU A 126 -1.44 9.05 -5.67
CA LEU A 126 -2.70 8.82 -6.40
C LEU A 126 -3.75 9.89 -6.03
N ALA A 127 -3.90 10.16 -4.72
CA ALA A 127 -4.79 11.20 -4.21
C ALA A 127 -4.48 12.59 -4.81
N LYS A 128 -3.19 12.95 -4.91
CA LYS A 128 -2.78 14.21 -5.54
C LYS A 128 -3.13 14.25 -7.01
N MET A 129 -2.85 13.17 -7.74
CA MET A 129 -3.15 13.11 -9.17
C MET A 129 -4.64 13.22 -9.43
N HIS A 130 -5.48 12.60 -8.61
CA HIS A 130 -6.94 12.77 -8.67
C HIS A 130 -7.37 14.21 -8.41
N LEU A 131 -6.79 14.90 -7.41
CA LEU A 131 -7.13 16.31 -7.18
C LEU A 131 -6.66 17.24 -8.30
N ASP A 132 -5.49 16.97 -8.87
CA ASP A 132 -4.93 17.76 -9.97
C ASP A 132 -5.70 17.51 -11.29
N HIS A 133 -6.27 16.31 -11.46
CA HIS A 133 -6.95 15.84 -12.68
C HIS A 133 -8.20 15.00 -12.36
N PRO A 134 -9.29 15.62 -11.86
CA PRO A 134 -10.49 14.90 -11.41
C PRO A 134 -11.28 14.22 -12.54
N GLU A 135 -10.96 14.52 -13.79
CA GLU A 135 -11.53 13.88 -14.98
C GLU A 135 -10.95 12.49 -15.28
N LEU A 136 -9.81 12.13 -14.67
CA LEU A 136 -9.16 10.85 -14.90
C LEU A 136 -9.87 9.72 -14.15
N THR A 137 -10.05 8.59 -14.82
CA THR A 137 -10.51 7.34 -14.20
C THR A 137 -9.46 6.78 -13.24
N ALA A 138 -9.84 5.90 -12.31
CA ALA A 138 -8.86 5.27 -11.41
C ALA A 138 -7.75 4.53 -12.16
N ASN A 139 -8.09 3.87 -13.27
CA ASN A 139 -7.10 3.19 -14.11
C ASN A 139 -6.10 4.15 -14.75
N GLN A 140 -6.55 5.32 -15.22
CA GLN A 140 -5.67 6.35 -15.76
C GLN A 140 -4.77 6.94 -14.67
N VAL A 141 -5.34 7.28 -13.51
CA VAL A 141 -4.56 7.77 -12.35
C VAL A 141 -3.51 6.74 -11.94
N LEU A 142 -3.87 5.45 -11.87
CA LEU A 142 -2.94 4.36 -11.58
C LEU A 142 -1.81 4.34 -12.60
N SER A 143 -2.13 4.22 -13.89
CA SER A 143 -1.18 4.10 -15.00
C SER A 143 -0.20 5.27 -15.06
N ASP A 144 -0.70 6.51 -14.97
CA ASP A 144 0.11 7.72 -15.05
C ASP A 144 1.00 7.90 -13.80
N SER A 145 0.59 7.33 -12.66
CA SER A 145 1.36 7.39 -11.42
C SER A 145 2.58 6.48 -11.40
N LEU A 146 2.63 5.43 -12.24
CA LEU A 146 3.62 4.36 -12.12
C LEU A 146 5.05 4.85 -12.27
N LEU A 147 5.29 5.82 -13.15
CA LEU A 147 6.61 6.45 -13.33
C LEU A 147 7.08 7.25 -12.11
N ARG A 148 6.15 7.61 -11.22
CA ARG A 148 6.38 8.39 -10.00
C ARG A 148 6.25 7.53 -8.74
N ALA A 149 5.93 6.25 -8.88
CA ALA A 149 5.84 5.32 -7.77
C ALA A 149 7.18 5.21 -7.03
N PRO A 150 7.18 4.92 -5.72
CA PRO A 150 8.42 4.71 -4.98
C PRO A 150 9.31 3.65 -5.66
N SER A 151 10.61 3.95 -5.72
CA SER A 151 11.63 3.12 -6.36
C SER A 151 12.61 2.56 -5.32
N LYS A 152 13.58 1.75 -5.76
CA LYS A 152 14.66 1.26 -4.90
C LYS A 152 15.44 2.42 -4.24
N GLU A 153 15.64 3.50 -4.97
CA GLU A 153 16.39 4.70 -4.57
C GLU A 153 15.58 5.57 -3.63
N THR A 154 14.26 5.63 -3.81
CA THR A 154 13.40 6.59 -3.09
C THR A 154 12.62 5.99 -1.93
N ARG A 155 12.53 4.66 -1.80
CA ARG A 155 11.74 3.97 -0.76
C ARG A 155 12.11 4.34 0.68
N ASN A 156 13.36 4.70 0.95
CA ASN A 156 13.84 5.05 2.29
C ASN A 156 13.88 6.57 2.56
N MET A 157 13.40 7.40 1.63
CA MET A 157 13.44 8.87 1.78
C MET A 157 12.40 9.41 2.76
N VAL A 158 11.43 8.59 3.18
CA VAL A 158 10.37 8.99 4.09
C VAL A 158 10.51 8.22 5.40
N LYS A 159 10.47 8.95 6.51
CA LYS A 159 10.50 8.34 7.84
C LYS A 159 9.20 7.56 8.09
N PRO A 160 9.27 6.37 8.70
CA PRO A 160 8.10 5.61 9.13
C PRO A 160 7.09 6.44 9.92
N LEU A 161 5.80 6.17 9.71
CA LEU A 161 4.72 6.79 10.50
C LEU A 161 4.67 6.25 11.93
N PHE A 162 5.01 4.97 12.08
CA PHE A 162 5.11 4.27 13.35
C PHE A 162 6.57 4.00 13.71
N PRO A 163 6.92 3.94 15.01
CA PRO A 163 8.25 3.58 15.45
C PRO A 163 8.70 2.25 14.85
N GLN A 164 9.97 2.16 14.47
CA GLN A 164 10.61 0.88 14.21
C GLN A 164 11.21 0.35 15.52
N SER A 165 11.31 -0.97 15.65
CA SER A 165 12.10 -1.54 16.74
C SER A 165 13.57 -1.18 16.53
N PRO A 166 14.31 -0.88 17.60
CA PRO A 166 15.72 -0.47 17.55
C PRO A 166 16.62 -1.51 16.87
#